data_AF-A0A662SFG2-F1
#
_entry.id   AF-A0A662SFG2-F1
#
_cell.length_a   1.000
_cell.length_b   1.000
_cell.length_c   1.000
_cell.angle_alpha   90.00
_cell.angle_beta   90.00
_cell.angle_gamma   90.00
#
_symmetry.space_group_name_H-M   'P 1'
#
loop_
_entity.id
_entity.type
_entity.pdbx_description
1 polymer ?
#
loop_
_entity_poly.entity_id
_entity_poly.type
_entity_poly.pdbx_seq_one_letter_code
_entity_poly.pdbx_strand_id
1 'polypeptide(L)'
;MPEECVSVWGLDLRPAYAERVNAILGFLVRVGCAYFTKIQRETGINPRDLYLLPDLVDAGVLRDFWHEERHYYFIEEVIRRLSGKIRVCVLVSRVLAVMLTLSFTAGFLGFIGYQWCLAVLLSGLPLLFYVWRLTRQLRSPELDIAVRKVSLGT
;
A
#
# COMPACT_ATOMS: atom_id res chain seq x y z
N MET A 1 18.86 -37.62 40.78
CA MET A 1 18.25 -37.80 39.45
C MET A 1 18.56 -36.54 38.64
N PRO A 2 19.08 -36.63 37.40
CA PRO A 2 19.19 -35.45 36.54
C PRO A 2 17.79 -35.00 36.15
N GLU A 3 17.46 -33.74 36.41
CA GLU A 3 16.20 -33.13 35.95
C GLU A 3 16.19 -33.15 34.42
N GLU A 4 15.10 -33.64 33.80
CA GLU A 4 14.94 -33.58 32.35
C GLU A 4 14.96 -32.12 31.88
N CYS A 5 15.79 -31.83 30.88
CA CYS A 5 15.87 -30.51 30.28
C CYS A 5 14.63 -30.26 29.42
N VAL A 6 14.07 -29.05 29.52
CA VAL A 6 12.92 -28.58 28.75
C VAL A 6 13.45 -27.63 27.67
N SER A 7 13.12 -27.92 26.41
CA SER A 7 13.48 -27.05 25.30
C SER A 7 12.52 -25.85 25.23
N VAL A 8 13.04 -24.64 25.43
CA VAL A 8 12.31 -23.37 25.40
C VAL A 8 12.94 -22.50 24.33
N TRP A 9 12.20 -22.20 23.25
CA TRP A 9 12.70 -21.36 22.15
C TRP A 9 14.04 -21.84 21.54
N GLY A 10 14.28 -23.15 21.52
CA GLY A 10 15.51 -23.76 21.01
C GLY A 10 16.66 -23.87 22.03
N LEU A 11 16.41 -23.51 23.30
CA LEU A 11 17.35 -23.67 24.40
C LEU A 11 16.92 -24.82 25.31
N ASP A 12 17.81 -25.79 25.53
CA ASP A 12 17.56 -26.87 26.50
C ASP A 12 17.90 -26.38 27.91
N LEU A 13 16.86 -26.06 28.69
CA LEU A 13 16.97 -25.44 30.00
C LEU A 13 16.45 -26.37 31.10
N ARG A 14 17.00 -26.24 32.31
CA ARG A 14 16.38 -26.89 33.48
C ARG A 14 14.97 -26.33 33.72
N PRO A 15 14.01 -27.11 34.25
CA PRO A 15 12.61 -26.66 34.40
C PRO A 15 12.46 -25.33 35.15
N ALA A 16 13.20 -25.15 36.24
CA ALA A 16 13.18 -23.91 37.02
C ALA A 16 13.70 -22.68 36.23
N TYR A 17 14.60 -22.88 35.27
CA TYR A 17 15.11 -21.82 34.39
C TYR A 17 14.15 -21.56 33.22
N ALA A 18 13.54 -22.61 32.69
CA ALA A 18 12.54 -22.53 31.63
C ALA A 18 11.34 -21.65 32.02
N GLU A 19 10.83 -21.80 33.25
CA GLU A 19 9.72 -20.97 33.75
C GLU A 19 10.08 -19.48 33.77
N ARG A 20 11.29 -19.15 34.26
CA ARG A 20 11.78 -17.76 34.34
C ARG A 20 11.99 -17.15 32.96
N VAL A 21 12.60 -17.89 32.04
CA VAL A 21 12.80 -17.45 30.65
C VAL A 21 11.46 -17.25 29.96
N ASN A 22 10.49 -18.15 30.15
CA ASN A 22 9.15 -17.98 29.61
C ASN A 22 8.44 -16.73 30.15
N ALA A 23 8.62 -16.39 31.43
CA ALA A 23 8.08 -15.16 31.98
C ALA A 23 8.70 -13.90 31.34
N ILE A 24 10.02 -13.88 31.12
CA ILE A 24 10.72 -12.77 30.44
C ILE A 24 10.25 -12.65 28.98
N LEU A 25 10.31 -13.75 28.23
CA LEU A 25 9.93 -13.77 26.83
C LEU A 25 8.46 -13.42 26.65
N GLY A 26 7.56 -13.95 27.47
CA GLY A 26 6.13 -13.61 27.45
C GLY A 26 5.88 -12.12 27.67
N PHE A 27 6.61 -11.50 28.60
CA PHE A 27 6.55 -10.05 28.81
C PHE A 27 7.07 -9.27 27.58
N LEU A 28 8.21 -9.65 27.02
CA LEU A 28 8.80 -8.98 25.85
C LEU A 28 7.95 -9.15 24.59
N VAL A 29 7.26 -10.28 24.41
CA VAL A 29 6.28 -10.46 23.31
C VAL A 29 5.15 -9.44 23.43
N ARG A 30 4.69 -9.15 24.66
CA ARG A 30 3.58 -8.22 24.89
C ARG A 30 3.99 -6.76 24.74
N VAL A 31 5.17 -6.38 25.24
CA VAL A 31 5.62 -4.97 25.29
C VAL A 31 6.49 -4.59 24.08
N GLY A 32 7.04 -5.58 23.38
CA GLY A 32 7.94 -5.39 22.24
C GLY A 32 9.39 -5.20 22.67
N CYS A 33 9.67 -4.20 23.51
CA CYS A 33 11.01 -3.97 24.07
C CYS A 33 10.96 -3.42 25.49
N ALA A 34 11.96 -3.73 26.30
CA ALA A 34 12.07 -3.22 27.67
C ALA A 34 13.53 -3.18 28.14
N TYR A 35 13.83 -2.22 29.02
CA TYR A 35 15.12 -2.15 29.70
C TYR A 35 15.12 -3.00 30.97
N PHE A 36 16.30 -3.37 31.45
CA PHE A 36 16.53 -4.30 32.56
C PHE A 36 15.60 -4.07 33.77
N THR A 37 15.59 -2.86 34.33
CA THR A 37 14.81 -2.56 35.55
C THR A 37 13.30 -2.58 35.31
N LYS A 38 12.84 -2.36 34.06
CA LYS A 38 11.43 -2.53 33.70
C LYS A 38 11.04 -4.00 33.63
N ILE A 39 11.90 -4.85 33.06
CA ILE A 39 11.67 -6.31 33.03
C ILE A 39 11.54 -6.82 34.46
N GLN A 40 12.51 -6.49 35.32
CA GLN A 40 12.52 -6.88 36.73
C GLN A 40 11.21 -6.52 37.45
N ARG A 41 10.77 -5.27 37.31
CA ARG A 41 9.58 -4.75 38.00
C ARG A 41 8.29 -5.44 37.54
N GLU A 42 8.18 -5.74 36.25
CA GLU A 42 6.94 -6.25 35.65
C GLU A 42 6.84 -7.78 35.69
N THR A 43 7.96 -8.50 35.63
CA THR A 43 7.97 -9.96 35.72
C THR A 43 8.10 -10.47 37.15
N GLY A 44 8.53 -9.61 38.09
CA GLY A 44 8.79 -10.01 39.49
C GLY A 44 9.99 -10.94 39.65
N ILE A 45 10.77 -11.16 38.58
CA ILE A 45 11.94 -12.02 38.60
C ILE A 45 13.04 -11.38 39.43
N ASN A 46 13.74 -12.21 40.22
CA ASN A 46 14.86 -11.76 41.02
C ASN A 46 15.94 -11.15 40.11
N PRO A 47 16.53 -9.98 40.44
CA PRO A 47 17.56 -9.37 39.61
C PRO A 47 18.77 -10.30 39.36
N ARG A 48 19.05 -11.26 40.24
CA ARG A 48 20.07 -12.29 39.99
C ARG A 48 19.70 -13.25 38.85
N ASP A 49 18.42 -13.52 38.68
CA ASP A 49 17.89 -14.33 37.59
C ASP A 49 17.69 -13.51 36.31
N LEU A 50 18.11 -12.23 36.26
CA LEU A 50 18.17 -11.46 35.02
C LEU A 50 19.58 -11.44 34.41
N TYR A 51 20.59 -11.99 35.09
CA TYR A 51 21.93 -12.21 34.54
C TYR A 51 21.98 -13.22 33.39
N LEU A 52 20.86 -13.88 33.10
CA LEU A 52 20.65 -14.75 31.96
C LEU A 52 20.20 -14.01 30.68
N LEU A 53 19.90 -12.70 30.76
CA LEU A 53 19.60 -11.89 29.57
C LEU A 53 20.77 -11.88 28.56
N PRO A 54 22.05 -11.70 28.96
CA PRO A 54 23.19 -11.86 28.05
C PRO A 54 23.25 -13.24 27.39
N ASP A 55 23.04 -14.33 28.14
CA ASP A 55 23.04 -15.68 27.57
C ASP A 55 21.95 -15.85 26.49
N LEU A 56 20.78 -15.23 26.70
CA LEU A 56 19.69 -15.20 25.70
C LEU A 56 20.02 -14.33 24.47
N VAL A 57 20.84 -13.30 24.64
CA VAL A 57 21.37 -12.48 23.53
C VAL A 57 22.40 -13.27 22.73
N ASP A 58 23.34 -13.94 23.42
CA ASP A 58 24.36 -14.78 22.80
C ASP A 58 23.75 -15.97 22.06
N ALA A 59 22.65 -16.52 22.58
CA ALA A 59 21.85 -17.55 21.91
C ALA A 59 21.03 -17.03 20.70
N GLY A 60 20.98 -15.71 20.48
CA GLY A 60 20.22 -15.09 19.39
C GLY A 60 18.71 -15.08 19.60
N VAL A 61 18.22 -15.39 20.81
CA VAL A 61 16.79 -15.29 21.16
C VAL A 61 16.40 -13.82 21.36
N LEU A 62 17.28 -13.08 22.02
CA LEU A 62 17.14 -11.65 22.25
C LEU A 62 18.15 -10.86 21.42
N ARG A 63 17.80 -9.61 21.16
CA ARG A 63 18.69 -8.57 20.69
C ARG A 63 18.65 -7.42 21.68
N ASP A 64 19.75 -6.71 21.76
CA ASP A 64 19.93 -5.62 22.68
C ASP A 64 20.43 -4.35 21.97
N PHE A 65 20.14 -3.19 22.55
CA PHE A 65 20.69 -1.92 22.11
C PHE A 65 20.70 -0.90 23.24
N TRP A 66 21.56 0.10 23.11
CA TRP A 66 21.66 1.21 24.04
C TRP A 66 20.87 2.42 23.55
N HIS A 67 20.07 3.03 24.43
CA HIS A 67 19.34 4.25 24.15
C HIS A 67 19.15 5.06 25.44
N GLU A 68 19.49 6.35 25.43
CA GLU A 68 19.36 7.25 26.58
C GLU A 68 19.92 6.65 27.90
N GLU A 69 21.15 6.13 27.83
CA GLU A 69 21.85 5.47 28.96
C GLU A 69 21.19 4.20 29.50
N ARG A 70 20.18 3.68 28.80
CA ARG A 70 19.49 2.44 29.15
C ARG A 70 19.77 1.35 28.12
N HIS A 71 19.88 0.13 28.63
CA HIS A 71 20.09 -1.07 27.82
C HIS A 71 18.76 -1.78 27.63
N TYR A 72 18.28 -1.80 26.39
CA TYR A 72 16.99 -2.35 25.98
C TYR A 72 17.16 -3.74 25.38
N TYR A 73 16.20 -4.61 25.66
CA TYR A 73 16.12 -5.97 25.14
C TYR A 73 14.81 -6.16 24.37
N PHE A 74 14.86 -6.89 23.28
CA PHE A 74 13.69 -7.27 22.48
C PHE A 74 13.90 -8.63 21.81
N ILE A 75 12.80 -9.28 21.41
CA ILE A 75 12.85 -10.58 20.74
C ILE A 75 13.08 -10.38 19.24
N GLU A 76 14.14 -10.97 18.70
CA GLU A 76 14.52 -10.80 17.28
C GLU A 76 13.41 -11.26 16.33
N GLU A 77 12.75 -12.36 16.66
CA GLU A 77 11.71 -12.93 15.81
C GLU A 77 10.48 -12.02 15.71
N VAL A 78 10.18 -11.23 16.75
CA VAL A 78 9.07 -10.26 16.74
C VAL A 78 9.35 -9.16 15.72
N ILE A 79 10.59 -8.64 15.66
CA ILE A 79 10.99 -7.67 14.64
C ILE A 79 10.97 -8.29 13.25
N ARG A 80 11.43 -9.54 13.10
CA ARG A 80 11.40 -10.24 11.80
C ARG A 80 9.97 -10.40 11.28
N ARG A 81 9.01 -10.77 12.15
CA ARG A 81 7.58 -10.87 11.80
C ARG A 81 6.94 -9.50 11.51
N LEU A 82 7.27 -8.46 12.28
CA LEU A 82 6.82 -7.09 12.03
C LEU A 82 7.34 -6.55 10.70
N SER A 83 8.63 -6.74 10.40
CA SER A 83 9.23 -6.33 9.13
C SER A 83 8.57 -7.01 7.94
N GLY A 84 8.23 -8.31 8.06
CA GLY A 84 7.43 -9.02 7.06
C GLY A 84 6.08 -8.36 6.80
N LYS A 85 5.31 -8.05 7.85
CA LYS A 85 4.01 -7.37 7.73
C LYS A 85 4.12 -5.97 7.15
N ILE A 86 5.11 -5.18 7.58
CA ILE A 86 5.34 -3.82 7.06
C ILE A 86 5.64 -3.87 5.55
N ARG A 87 6.47 -4.82 5.09
CA ARG A 87 6.75 -4.98 3.65
C ARG A 87 5.48 -5.29 2.86
N VAL A 88 4.60 -6.14 3.38
CA VAL A 88 3.31 -6.45 2.74
C VAL A 88 2.42 -5.22 2.68
N CYS A 89 2.26 -4.48 3.79
CA CYS A 89 1.47 -3.24 3.80
C CYS A 89 2.01 -2.22 2.79
N VAL A 90 3.32 -2.01 2.74
CA VAL A 90 3.96 -1.11 1.77
C VAL A 90 3.71 -1.57 0.33
N LEU A 91 3.78 -2.88 0.08
CA LEU A 91 3.50 -3.44 -1.24
C LEU A 91 2.04 -3.20 -1.64
N VAL A 92 1.08 -3.46 -0.73
CA VAL A 92 -0.34 -3.21 -0.95
C VAL A 92 -0.62 -1.73 -1.21
N SER A 93 -0.04 -0.82 -0.42
CA SER A 93 -0.20 0.63 -0.63
C SER A 93 0.35 1.08 -1.99
N ARG A 94 1.49 0.53 -2.43
CA ARG A 94 2.04 0.82 -3.77
C ARG A 94 1.12 0.33 -4.88
N VAL A 95 0.62 -0.90 -4.78
CA VAL A 95 -0.32 -1.46 -5.77
C VAL A 95 -1.61 -0.63 -5.83
N LEU A 96 -2.16 -0.24 -4.68
CA LEU A 96 -3.36 0.60 -4.61
C LEU A 96 -3.13 1.97 -5.26
N ALA A 97 -1.99 2.60 -5.02
CA ALA A 97 -1.64 3.88 -5.64
C ALA A 97 -1.54 3.76 -7.18
N VAL A 98 -0.97 2.67 -7.69
CA VAL A 98 -0.91 2.40 -9.14
C VAL A 98 -2.30 2.18 -9.73
N MET A 99 -3.18 1.42 -9.06
CA MET A 99 -4.55 1.21 -9.54
C MET A 99 -5.37 2.51 -9.54
N LEU A 100 -5.21 3.37 -8.54
CA LEU A 100 -5.88 4.68 -8.46
C LEU A 100 -5.42 5.61 -9.58
N THR A 101 -4.11 5.68 -9.84
CA THR A 101 -3.56 6.52 -10.91
C THR A 101 -3.98 6.04 -12.30
N LEU A 102 -4.00 4.73 -12.55
CA LEU A 102 -4.53 4.16 -13.79
C LEU A 102 -6.02 4.48 -13.98
N SER A 103 -6.83 4.33 -12.92
CA SER A 103 -8.25 4.65 -12.97
C SER A 103 -8.50 6.12 -13.26
N PHE A 104 -7.74 7.02 -12.63
CA PHE A 104 -7.83 8.46 -12.87
C PHE A 104 -7.43 8.82 -14.31
N THR A 105 -6.34 8.23 -14.81
CA THR A 105 -5.86 8.46 -16.18
C THR A 105 -6.88 7.98 -17.22
N ALA A 106 -7.48 6.80 -17.01
CA ALA A 106 -8.53 6.29 -17.88
C ALA A 106 -9.78 7.20 -17.87
N GLY A 107 -10.20 7.67 -16.68
CA GLY A 107 -11.29 8.61 -16.55
C GLY A 107 -11.02 9.94 -17.27
N PHE A 108 -9.82 10.48 -17.15
CA PHE A 108 -9.40 11.72 -17.80
C PHE A 108 -9.38 11.60 -19.33
N LEU A 109 -8.81 10.50 -19.87
CA LEU A 109 -8.82 10.23 -21.30
C LEU A 109 -10.23 10.07 -21.85
N GLY A 110 -11.11 9.39 -21.11
CA GLY A 110 -12.53 9.28 -21.45
C GLY A 110 -13.24 10.63 -21.50
N PHE A 111 -12.96 11.52 -20.54
CA PHE A 111 -13.51 12.87 -20.51
C PHE A 111 -13.05 13.71 -21.71
N ILE A 112 -11.75 13.71 -22.02
CA ILE A 112 -11.21 14.42 -23.20
C ILE A 112 -11.86 13.88 -24.47
N GLY A 113 -11.91 12.56 -24.65
CA GLY A 113 -12.52 11.94 -25.82
C GLY A 113 -13.99 12.34 -26.00
N TYR A 114 -14.76 12.37 -24.92
CA TYR A 114 -16.14 12.83 -24.94
C TYR A 114 -16.27 14.30 -25.39
N GLN A 115 -15.45 15.20 -24.84
CA GLN A 115 -15.47 16.62 -25.21
C GLN A 115 -15.11 16.84 -26.68
N TRP A 116 -14.14 16.09 -27.22
CA TRP A 116 -13.80 16.13 -28.64
C TRP A 116 -14.96 15.70 -29.52
N CYS A 117 -15.63 14.59 -29.19
CA CYS A 117 -16.80 14.12 -29.94
C CYS A 117 -17.96 15.13 -29.88
N LEU A 118 -18.21 15.72 -28.72
CA LEU A 118 -19.24 16.74 -28.54
C LEU A 118 -18.92 18.00 -29.36
N ALA A 119 -17.66 18.45 -29.37
CA ALA A 119 -17.22 19.58 -30.17
C ALA A 119 -17.38 19.33 -31.69
N VAL A 120 -17.03 18.13 -32.16
CA VAL A 120 -17.22 17.73 -33.57
C VAL A 120 -18.70 17.75 -33.94
N LEU A 121 -19.57 17.16 -33.11
CA LEU A 121 -21.03 17.17 -33.32
C LEU A 121 -21.59 18.59 -33.38
N LEU A 122 -21.19 19.46 -32.45
CA LEU A 122 -21.62 20.86 -32.41
C LEU A 122 -21.08 21.67 -33.59
N SER A 123 -19.88 21.38 -34.08
CA SER A 123 -19.30 22.04 -35.27
C SER A 123 -19.94 21.58 -36.58
N GLY A 124 -20.45 20.35 -36.66
CA GLY A 124 -21.12 19.82 -37.84
C GLY A 124 -22.52 20.42 -38.08
N LEU A 125 -23.24 20.77 -37.00
CA LEU A 125 -24.60 21.34 -37.10
C LEU A 125 -24.65 22.65 -37.92
N PRO A 126 -23.80 23.67 -37.67
CA PRO A 126 -23.72 24.88 -38.49
C PRO A 126 -23.37 24.59 -39.95
N LEU A 127 -22.47 23.62 -40.20
CA LEU A 127 -22.08 23.26 -41.56
C LEU A 127 -23.25 22.63 -42.33
N LEU A 128 -23.98 21.70 -41.69
CA LEU A 128 -25.20 21.12 -42.26
C LEU A 128 -26.25 22.20 -42.52
N PHE A 129 -26.45 23.13 -41.58
CA PHE A 129 -27.36 24.25 -41.76
C PHE A 129 -26.94 25.17 -42.91
N TYR A 130 -25.64 25.46 -43.04
CA TYR A 130 -25.08 26.27 -44.12
C TYR A 130 -25.29 25.62 -45.48
N VAL A 131 -24.95 24.33 -45.63
CA VAL A 131 -25.15 23.57 -46.88
C VAL A 131 -26.64 23.48 -47.23
N TRP A 132 -27.50 23.22 -46.24
CA TRP A 132 -28.95 23.21 -46.43
C TRP A 132 -29.50 24.57 -46.89
N ARG A 133 -29.01 25.67 -46.31
CA ARG A 133 -29.36 27.03 -46.74
C ARG A 133 -28.90 27.31 -48.18
N LEU A 134 -27.67 26.92 -48.52
CA LEU A 134 -27.07 27.15 -49.83
C LEU A 134 -27.78 26.34 -50.93
N THR A 135 -28.13 25.08 -50.66
CA THR A 135 -28.93 24.24 -51.56
C THR A 135 -30.35 24.79 -51.78
N ARG A 136 -30.99 25.35 -50.75
CA ARG A 136 -32.27 26.06 -50.91
C ARG A 136 -32.16 27.30 -51.80
N GLN A 137 -31.08 28.07 -51.69
CA GLN A 137 -30.86 29.24 -52.54
C GLN A 137 -30.60 28.88 -54.01
N LEU A 138 -29.88 27.78 -54.27
CA LEU A 138 -29.61 27.30 -55.63
C LEU A 138 -30.86 26.74 -56.33
N ARG A 139 -31.85 26.25 -55.58
CA ARG A 139 -33.20 25.92 -56.10
C ARG A 139 -34.05 27.17 -56.37
N SER A 140 -33.41 28.30 -56.71
CA SER A 140 -34.13 29.47 -57.20
C SER A 140 -34.78 29.14 -58.54
N PRO A 141 -36.09 29.42 -58.73
CA PRO A 141 -36.77 29.21 -60.00
C PRO A 141 -36.12 29.99 -61.16
N GLU A 142 -35.33 31.03 -60.85
CA GLU A 142 -34.56 31.78 -61.86
C GLU A 142 -33.46 30.93 -62.48
N LEU A 143 -32.83 30.02 -61.72
CA LEU A 143 -31.81 29.10 -62.22
C LEU A 143 -32.43 28.01 -63.11
N ASP A 144 -33.59 27.48 -62.73
CA ASP A 144 -34.35 26.52 -63.56
C ASP A 144 -34.80 27.15 -64.89
N ILE A 145 -35.15 28.44 -64.90
CA ILE A 145 -35.51 29.18 -66.11
C ILE A 145 -34.27 29.44 -66.99
N ALA A 146 -33.13 29.80 -66.40
CA ALA A 146 -31.88 30.02 -67.13
C ALA A 146 -31.37 28.72 -67.80
N VAL A 147 -31.40 27.59 -67.09
CA VAL A 147 -31.02 26.28 -67.64
C VAL A 147 -31.96 25.87 -68.79
N ARG A 148 -33.28 26.10 -68.66
CA ARG A 148 -34.22 25.86 -69.79
C ARG A 148 -33.94 26.74 -71.01
N LYS A 149 -33.52 27.99 -70.82
CA LYS A 149 -33.17 28.88 -71.95
C LYS A 149 -31.91 28.44 -72.68
N VAL A 150 -30.90 27.91 -71.98
CA VAL A 150 -29.68 27.39 -72.63
C VAL A 150 -29.96 26.10 -73.41
N SER A 151 -30.88 25.26 -72.95
CA SER A 151 -31.25 24.01 -73.66
C SER A 151 -32.15 24.22 -74.90
N LEU A 152 -32.71 25.42 -75.11
CA LEU A 152 -33.52 25.79 -76.28
C LEU A 152 -32.71 26.53 -77.37
N GLY A 153 -31.43 26.79 -77.12
CA GLY A 153 -30.51 27.48 -78.04
C GLY A 153 -29.51 26.57 -78.77
N THR A 154 -29.60 25.26 -78.56
CA THR A 154 -28.96 24.19 -79.36
C THR A 154 -30.00 23.50 -80.20
#